data_AF-A0A2M7JTE3-F1
#
_entry.id   AF-A0A2M7JTE3-F1
#
_cell.length_a   1.000
_cell.length_b   1.000
_cell.length_c   1.000
_cell.angle_alpha   90.00
_cell.angle_beta   90.00
_cell.angle_gamma   90.00
#
_symmetry.space_group_name_H-M   'P 1'
#
loop_
_entity.id
_entity.type
_entity.pdbx_description
1 polymer ?
#
loop_
_entity_poly.entity_id
_entity_poly.type
_entity_poly.pdbx_seq_one_letter_code
_entity_poly.pdbx_strand_id
1 'polypeptide(L)'
;MMTNPTDLDRTFHFIMKRILASGQAPHYTEIASGLGIPVEEGRKALHDLFAAGIPGWLFPNTDYIASFAPFNNLPTQYRITIEGQQKWFGQ
;
A
#
# COMPACT_ATOMS: atom_id res chain seq x y z
N MET A 1 3.13 -20.42 -0.81
CA MET A 1 4.14 -20.92 -1.78
C MET A 1 4.64 -19.72 -2.56
N MET A 2 5.96 -19.71 -2.81
CA MET A 2 6.84 -18.55 -3.02
C MET A 2 6.26 -17.44 -3.91
N THR A 3 6.07 -16.25 -3.32
CA THR A 3 5.99 -14.99 -4.04
C THR A 3 7.35 -14.73 -4.68
N ASN A 4 7.42 -14.55 -6.00
CA ASN A 4 8.68 -14.12 -6.61
C ASN A 4 9.06 -12.76 -5.97
N PRO A 5 10.31 -12.54 -5.55
CA PRO A 5 10.75 -11.25 -5.00
C PRO A 5 10.33 -10.07 -5.90
N THR A 6 10.38 -10.29 -7.22
CA THR A 6 9.90 -9.34 -8.24
C THR A 6 8.43 -8.93 -8.08
N ASP A 7 7.54 -9.83 -7.66
CA ASP A 7 6.11 -9.53 -7.51
C ASP A 7 5.84 -8.72 -6.23
N LEU A 8 6.60 -8.98 -5.16
CA LEU A 8 6.58 -8.17 -3.95
C LEU A 8 7.07 -6.76 -4.23
N ASP A 9 8.21 -6.63 -4.92
CA ASP A 9 8.78 -5.33 -5.30
C ASP A 9 7.83 -4.53 -6.19
N ARG A 10 7.19 -5.19 -7.17
CA ARG A 10 6.20 -4.54 -8.05
C ARG A 10 4.99 -4.06 -7.27
N THR A 11 4.47 -4.87 -6.35
CA THR A 11 3.33 -4.51 -5.51
C THR A 11 3.67 -3.35 -4.58
N PHE A 12 4.81 -3.42 -3.90
CA PHE A 12 5.32 -2.38 -3.03
C PHE A 12 5.48 -1.05 -3.78
N HIS A 13 6.17 -1.09 -4.93
CA HIS A 13 6.40 0.09 -5.76
C HIS A 13 5.10 0.71 -6.26
N PHE A 14 4.14 -0.12 -6.66
CA PHE A 14 2.82 0.36 -7.07
C PHE A 14 2.11 1.07 -5.93
N ILE A 15 2.01 0.45 -4.73
CA ILE A 15 1.38 1.05 -3.56
C ILE A 15 2.03 2.39 -3.21
N MET A 16 3.36 2.44 -3.15
CA MET A 16 4.11 3.66 -2.85
C MET A 16 3.83 4.77 -3.87
N LYS A 17 3.84 4.46 -5.16
CA LYS A 17 3.51 5.43 -6.20
C LYS A 17 2.07 5.94 -6.09
N ARG A 18 1.12 5.07 -5.74
CA ARG A 18 -0.28 5.48 -5.53
C ARG A 18 -0.40 6.41 -4.34
N ILE A 19 0.22 6.08 -3.21
CA ILE A 19 0.24 6.96 -2.02
C ILE A 19 0.83 8.32 -2.39
N LEU A 20 2.00 8.38 -3.04
CA LEU A 20 2.65 9.63 -3.45
C LEU A 20 1.82 10.45 -4.45
N ALA A 21 0.98 9.82 -5.27
CA ALA A 21 0.13 10.55 -6.21
C ALA A 21 -1.15 11.09 -5.54
N SER A 22 -1.82 10.25 -4.75
CA SER A 22 -3.19 10.52 -4.27
C SER A 22 -3.27 11.02 -2.83
N GLY A 23 -2.24 10.80 -2.00
CA GLY A 23 -2.34 10.99 -0.55
C GLY A 23 -2.86 9.75 0.19
N GLN A 24 -3.31 8.72 -0.52
CA GLN A 24 -4.00 7.57 0.07
C GLN A 24 -3.46 6.24 -0.45
N ALA A 25 -3.47 5.23 0.40
CA ALA A 25 -3.13 3.87 -0.01
C ALA A 25 -4.22 3.28 -0.92
N PRO A 26 -3.85 2.52 -1.97
CA PRO A 26 -4.82 1.90 -2.87
C PRO A 26 -5.54 0.72 -2.23
N HIS A 27 -6.73 0.41 -2.74
CA HIS A 27 -7.39 -0.87 -2.47
C HIS A 27 -6.80 -1.98 -3.36
N TYR A 28 -6.96 -3.26 -2.99
CA TYR A 28 -6.40 -4.38 -3.78
C TYR A 28 -6.95 -4.47 -5.21
N THR A 29 -8.14 -3.95 -5.46
CA THR A 29 -8.72 -3.84 -6.81
C THR A 29 -7.94 -2.86 -7.69
N GLU A 30 -7.41 -1.78 -7.11
CA GLU A 30 -6.53 -0.85 -7.80
C GLU A 30 -5.14 -1.45 -8.01
N ILE A 31 -4.64 -2.26 -7.08
CA ILE A 31 -3.42 -3.05 -7.26
C ILE A 31 -3.57 -4.00 -8.44
N ALA A 32 -4.67 -4.75 -8.49
CA ALA A 32 -4.97 -5.67 -9.59
C ALA A 32 -4.98 -4.95 -10.94
N SER A 33 -5.76 -3.86 -11.03
CA SER A 33 -5.86 -3.03 -12.23
C SER A 33 -4.51 -2.43 -12.64
N GLY A 34 -3.74 -1.90 -11.69
CA GLY A 34 -2.45 -1.28 -11.93
C GLY A 34 -1.33 -2.23 -12.34
N LEU A 35 -1.42 -3.50 -11.92
CA LEU A 35 -0.48 -4.55 -12.30
C LEU A 35 -0.94 -5.37 -13.53
N GLY A 36 -2.18 -5.15 -14.00
CA GLY A 36 -2.75 -5.89 -15.13
C GLY A 36 -3.05 -7.35 -14.81
N ILE A 37 -3.44 -7.64 -13.57
CA ILE A 37 -3.68 -9.00 -13.06
C ILE A 37 -5.14 -9.18 -12.61
N PRO A 38 -5.64 -10.43 -12.50
CA PRO A 38 -6.96 -10.69 -11.93
C PRO A 38 -7.12 -10.11 -10.52
N VAL A 39 -8.35 -9.74 -10.15
CA VAL A 39 -8.66 -9.12 -8.85
C VAL A 39 -8.20 -9.99 -7.66
N GLU A 40 -8.43 -11.31 -7.74
CA GLU A 40 -7.99 -12.25 -6.71
C GLU A 40 -6.46 -12.29 -6.55
N GLU A 41 -5.72 -12.15 -7.66
CA GLU A 41 -4.25 -12.06 -7.62
C GLU A 41 -3.78 -10.72 -7.04
N GLY A 42 -4.51 -9.62 -7.29
CA GLY A 42 -4.21 -8.34 -6.62
C GLY A 42 -4.46 -8.40 -5.11
N ARG A 43 -5.52 -9.08 -4.68
CA ARG A 43 -5.79 -9.35 -3.26
C ARG A 43 -4.68 -10.21 -2.67
N LYS A 44 -4.30 -11.29 -3.34
CA LYS A 44 -3.21 -12.16 -2.92
C LYS A 44 -1.88 -11.39 -2.79
N ALA A 45 -1.55 -10.57 -3.78
CA ALA A 45 -0.32 -9.77 -3.79
C ALA A 45 -0.25 -8.79 -2.61
N LEU A 46 -1.37 -8.16 -2.25
CA LEU A 46 -1.47 -7.34 -1.05
C LEU A 46 -1.12 -8.16 0.21
N HIS A 47 -1.79 -9.30 0.41
CA HIS A 47 -1.59 -10.13 1.60
C HIS A 47 -0.19 -10.75 1.66
N ASP A 48 0.36 -11.21 0.53
CA ASP A 48 1.71 -11.74 0.46
C ASP A 48 2.75 -10.67 0.85
N LEU A 49 2.53 -9.41 0.45
CA LEU A 49 3.41 -8.30 0.81
C LEU A 49 3.43 -8.06 2.32
N PHE A 50 2.26 -7.98 2.96
CA PHE A 50 2.19 -7.84 4.42
C PHE A 50 2.73 -9.07 5.16
N ALA A 51 2.49 -10.28 4.64
CA ALA A 51 3.03 -11.52 5.18
C ALA A 51 4.56 -11.61 5.06
N ALA A 52 5.16 -10.93 4.08
CA ALA A 52 6.61 -10.78 3.94
C ALA A 52 7.24 -9.83 4.98
N GLY A 53 6.44 -9.21 5.85
CA GLY A 53 6.93 -8.44 7.00
C GLY A 53 7.26 -6.99 6.69
N ILE A 54 6.62 -6.40 5.68
CA ILE A 54 6.75 -4.95 5.47
C ILE A 54 6.22 -4.17 6.69
N PRO A 55 6.83 -3.05 7.08
CA PRO A 55 6.31 -2.23 8.16
C PRO A 55 4.98 -1.55 7.77
N GLY A 56 3.88 -1.99 8.38
CA GLY A 56 2.56 -1.46 8.14
C GLY A 56 1.46 -2.35 8.70
N TRP A 57 0.22 -1.88 8.60
CA TRP A 57 -0.96 -2.60 9.05
C TRP A 57 -2.10 -2.53 8.02
N LEU A 58 -2.79 -3.64 7.84
CA LEU A 58 -4.15 -3.64 7.29
C LEU A 58 -5.14 -3.26 8.39
N PHE A 59 -6.20 -2.56 8.04
CA PHE A 59 -7.26 -2.24 8.97
C PHE A 59 -8.03 -3.52 9.35
N PRO A 60 -8.30 -3.78 10.64
CA PRO A 60 -8.84 -5.06 11.09
C PRO A 60 -10.10 -5.50 10.33
N ASN A 61 -10.13 -6.78 9.94
CA ASN A 61 -11.24 -7.41 9.22
C ASN A 61 -11.57 -6.78 7.85
N THR A 62 -10.63 -6.07 7.26
CA THR A 62 -10.75 -5.49 5.91
C THR A 62 -9.48 -5.74 5.11
N ASP A 63 -9.51 -5.33 3.83
CA ASP A 63 -8.32 -5.27 2.98
C ASP A 63 -7.84 -3.81 2.77
N TYR A 64 -8.26 -2.88 3.62
CA TYR A 64 -7.77 -1.50 3.58
C TYR A 64 -6.40 -1.40 4.23
N ILE A 65 -5.46 -0.76 3.54
CA ILE A 65 -4.17 -0.40 4.11
C ILE A 65 -4.39 0.74 5.11
N ALA A 66 -4.21 0.48 6.40
CA ALA A 66 -4.25 1.50 7.45
C ALA A 66 -2.92 2.24 7.52
N SER A 67 -1.81 1.52 7.44
CA SER A 67 -0.47 2.11 7.42
C SER A 67 0.48 1.34 6.51
N PHE A 68 1.38 2.08 5.88
CA PHE A 68 2.39 1.54 4.96
C PHE A 68 3.62 2.44 5.02
N ALA A 69 4.69 2.00 5.68
CA ALA A 69 5.77 2.90 6.08
C ALA A 69 6.40 3.63 4.88
N PRO A 70 6.69 4.94 5.01
CA PRO A 70 6.59 5.77 6.22
C PRO A 70 5.19 6.36 6.48
N PHE A 71 4.18 6.02 5.68
CA PHE A 71 2.87 6.66 5.67
C PHE A 71 1.83 5.98 6.57
N ASN A 72 0.86 6.78 6.99
CA ASN A 72 -0.37 6.36 7.63
C ASN A 72 -1.57 6.93 6.84
N ASN A 73 -2.55 6.08 6.55
CA ASN A 73 -3.76 6.46 5.81
C ASN A 73 -4.82 7.09 6.74
N LEU A 74 -4.61 6.99 8.06
CA LEU A 74 -5.38 7.68 9.08
C LEU A 74 -4.64 8.96 9.52
N PRO A 75 -5.36 10.04 9.88
CA PRO A 75 -4.74 11.23 10.43
C PRO A 75 -3.92 10.92 11.69
N THR A 76 -2.67 11.35 11.70
CA THR A 76 -1.79 11.34 12.88
C THR A 76 -1.26 12.75 13.17
N GLN A 77 -0.53 12.91 14.27
CA GLN A 77 0.16 14.17 14.57
C GLN A 77 1.33 14.43 13.60
N TYR A 78 1.85 13.40 12.95
CA TYR A 78 2.97 13.49 12.01
C TYR A 78 2.45 13.86 10.62
N ARG A 79 2.38 15.15 10.30
CA ARG A 79 1.99 15.61 8.96
C ARG A 79 3.19 15.63 8.03
N ILE A 80 3.06 14.98 6.88
CA ILE A 80 4.09 14.94 5.85
C ILE A 80 3.68 15.86 4.70
N THR A 81 4.62 16.74 4.32
CA THR A 81 4.49 17.63 3.16
C THR A 81 5.52 17.22 2.12
N ILE A 82 5.07 16.95 0.89
CA ILE A 82 5.93 16.60 -0.25
C ILE A 82 5.64 17.61 -1.35
N GLU A 83 6.70 18.24 -1.89
CA GLU A 83 6.59 19.25 -2.96
C GLU A 83 5.58 20.37 -2.65
N GLY A 84 5.51 20.80 -1.38
CA GLY A 84 4.60 21.86 -0.92
C GLY A 84 3.15 21.41 -0.71
N GLN A 85 2.80 20.15 -0.96
CA GLN A 85 1.46 19.60 -0.72
C GLN A 85 1.42 18.82 0.61
N GLN A 86 0.46 19.13 1.48
CA GLN A 86 0.23 18.39 2.72
C GLN A 86 -0.96 17.45 2.55
N LYS A 87 -0.70 16.24 2.04
CA LYS A 87 -1.72 15.19 1.85
C LYS A 87 -1.54 14.00 2.80
N TRP A 88 -0.34 13.82 3.34
CA TRP A 88 0.08 12.58 3.98
C TRP A 88 0.25 12.72 5.48
N PHE A 89 0.14 11.59 6.16
CA PHE A 89 0.48 11.42 7.58
C PHE A 89 1.57 10.35 7.72
N GLY A 90 2.39 10.45 8.76
CA GLY A 90 3.40 9.47 9.15
C GLY A 90 2.89 8.47 10.19
N GLN A 91 3.58 7.33 10.32
CA GLN A 91 3.35 6.33 11.37
C GLN A 91 3.87 6.76 12.74
#